data_AF-K2FT40-F1
#
_entry.id   AF-K2FT40-F1
#
_cell.length_a   1.000
_cell.length_b   1.000
_cell.length_c   1.000
_cell.angle_alpha   90.00
_cell.angle_beta   90.00
_cell.angle_gamma   90.00
#
_symmetry.space_group_name_H-M   'P 1'
#
loop_
_entity.id
_entity.type
_entity.pdbx_description
1 polymer ?
#
loop_
_entity_poly.entity_id
_entity_poly.type
_entity_poly.pdbx_seq_one_letter_code
_entity_poly.pdbx_strand_id
1 'polypeptide(L)'
;MSEVAKAVHLAFKPHKLNYELLGNLYNHLHWHIFPRYKDDINPSLPTWCVKENVRCNKKYIPSEKDLEKFKTKLLAKLNLIS
;
A
#
# COMPACT_ATOMS: atom_id res chain seq x y z
N MET A 1 -3.24 -11.42 -8.27
CA MET A 1 -3.33 -9.96 -7.99
C MET A 1 -4.67 -9.52 -7.42
N SER A 2 -5.81 -9.99 -7.95
CA SER A 2 -7.15 -9.60 -7.46
C SER A 2 -7.39 -9.96 -5.98
N GLU A 3 -6.97 -11.15 -5.54
CA GLU A 3 -7.15 -11.62 -4.16
C GLU A 3 -6.36 -10.78 -3.14
N VAL A 4 -5.06 -10.58 -3.39
CA VAL A 4 -4.19 -9.73 -2.55
C VAL A 4 -4.81 -8.35 -2.41
N ALA A 5 -5.27 -7.77 -3.51
CA ALA A 5 -5.84 -6.44 -3.47
C ALA A 5 -7.22 -6.39 -2.78
N LYS A 6 -8.06 -7.42 -2.95
CA LYS A 6 -9.29 -7.59 -2.17
C LYS A 6 -8.97 -7.69 -0.67
N ALA A 7 -7.93 -8.44 -0.30
CA ALA A 7 -7.47 -8.55 1.08
C ALA A 7 -7.02 -7.18 1.63
N VAL A 8 -6.22 -6.42 0.87
CA VAL A 8 -5.80 -5.06 1.23
C VAL A 8 -7.02 -4.14 1.40
N HIS A 9 -7.98 -4.18 0.48
CA HIS A 9 -9.20 -3.36 0.58
C HIS A 9 -10.00 -3.69 1.85
N LEU A 10 -10.22 -4.97 2.14
CA LEU A 10 -10.96 -5.40 3.34
C LEU A 10 -10.21 -5.11 4.64
N ALA A 11 -8.87 -5.21 4.62
CA ALA A 11 -8.04 -4.98 5.80
C ALA A 11 -7.93 -3.50 6.12
N PHE A 12 -7.69 -2.65 5.14
CA PHE A 12 -7.34 -1.25 5.36
C PHE A 12 -8.46 -0.26 5.04
N LYS A 13 -9.54 -0.71 4.38
CA LYS A 13 -10.70 0.11 4.00
C LYS A 13 -10.33 1.43 3.31
N PRO A 14 -9.44 1.43 2.31
CA PRO A 14 -9.08 2.66 1.61
C PRO A 14 -10.26 3.19 0.79
N HIS A 15 -10.19 4.48 0.45
CA HIS A 15 -11.13 5.06 -0.51
C HIS A 15 -10.93 4.47 -1.91
N LYS A 16 -9.68 4.22 -2.30
CA LYS A 16 -9.32 3.60 -3.59
C LYS A 16 -8.02 2.82 -3.46
N LEU A 17 -7.86 1.79 -4.29
CA LEU A 17 -6.55 1.15 -4.52
C LEU A 17 -5.92 1.68 -5.81
N ASN A 18 -4.64 2.07 -5.75
CA ASN A 18 -3.79 2.15 -6.94
C ASN A 18 -3.04 0.83 -7.12
N TYR A 19 -2.98 0.37 -8.38
CA TYR A 19 -2.23 -0.80 -8.79
C TYR A 19 -1.22 -0.31 -9.81
N GLU A 20 0.06 -0.54 -9.54
CA GLU A 20 1.13 0.06 -10.33
C GLU A 20 2.17 -1.00 -10.64
N LEU A 21 2.30 -1.31 -11.93
CA LEU A 21 3.36 -2.14 -12.50
C LEU A 21 4.28 -1.19 -13.27
N LEU A 22 5.33 -0.74 -12.60
CA LEU A 22 6.34 0.14 -13.19
C LEU A 22 7.59 -0.70 -13.52
N GLY A 23 8.77 -0.19 -13.22
CA GLY A 23 10.04 -0.85 -13.53
C GLY A 23 11.15 0.10 -13.99
N ASN A 24 10.92 1.41 -13.96
CA ASN A 24 11.88 2.39 -14.47
C ASN A 24 13.20 2.45 -13.68
N LEU A 25 13.21 2.05 -12.40
CA LEU A 25 14.39 2.03 -11.54
C LEU A 25 14.92 0.61 -11.26
N TYR A 26 14.03 -0.38 -11.21
CA TYR A 26 14.37 -1.78 -10.90
C TYR A 26 13.65 -2.71 -11.85
N ASN A 27 14.41 -3.62 -12.47
CA ASN A 27 13.92 -4.45 -13.57
C ASN A 27 13.19 -5.73 -13.11
N HIS A 28 13.27 -6.09 -11.83
CA HIS A 28 12.54 -7.26 -11.33
C HIS A 28 11.03 -6.96 -11.36
N LEU A 29 10.23 -7.88 -11.90
CA LEU A 29 8.78 -7.68 -12.00
C LEU A 29 8.17 -7.61 -10.59
N HIS A 30 7.58 -6.47 -10.24
CA HIS A 30 6.88 -6.28 -8.97
C HIS A 30 5.69 -5.34 -9.15
N TRP A 31 4.66 -5.53 -8.33
CA TRP A 31 3.50 -4.65 -8.29
C TRP A 31 3.48 -3.88 -6.99
N HIS A 32 3.13 -2.60 -7.06
CA HIS A 32 2.70 -1.84 -5.90
C HIS A 32 1.18 -1.85 -5.81
N ILE A 33 0.67 -2.13 -4.60
CA ILE A 33 -0.75 -1.98 -4.26
C ILE A 33 -0.83 -0.93 -3.16
N PHE A 34 -1.28 0.28 -3.50
CA PHE A 34 -1.38 1.38 -2.55
C PHE A 34 -2.82 1.60 -2.09
N PRO A 35 -3.14 1.39 -0.80
CA PRO A 35 -4.36 1.91 -0.20
C PRO A 35 -4.30 3.44 -0.12
N ARG A 36 -5.20 4.12 -0.84
CA ARG A 36 -5.30 5.58 -0.90
C ARG A 36 -6.50 6.10 -0.11
N TYR A 37 -6.32 7.23 0.55
CA TYR A 37 -7.35 7.90 1.36
C TYR A 37 -7.61 9.32 0.87
N LYS A 38 -8.73 9.91 1.30
CA LYS A 38 -9.15 11.25 0.86
C LYS A 38 -8.22 12.35 1.36
N ASP A 39 -7.58 12.12 2.49
CA ASP A 39 -6.64 12.98 3.19
C ASP A 39 -5.17 12.68 2.85
N ASP A 40 -4.91 11.78 1.89
CA ASP A 40 -3.56 11.59 1.36
C ASP A 40 -3.01 12.90 0.80
N ILE A 41 -1.68 13.04 0.85
CA ILE A 41 -1.00 14.13 0.16
C ILE A 41 -1.19 13.92 -1.35
N ASN A 42 -1.84 14.88 -2.00
CA ASN A 42 -2.19 14.85 -3.43
C ASN A 42 -2.97 13.58 -3.83
N PRO A 43 -4.24 13.43 -3.38
CA PRO A 43 -5.03 12.22 -3.62
C PRO A 43 -5.40 12.03 -5.11
N SER A 44 -5.31 13.08 -5.92
CA SER A 44 -5.55 13.06 -7.37
C SER A 44 -4.33 12.64 -8.20
N LEU A 45 -3.14 12.52 -7.60
CA LEU A 45 -1.91 12.17 -8.29
C LEU A 45 -1.40 10.77 -7.87
N PRO A 46 -0.60 10.10 -8.72
CA PRO A 46 0.11 8.89 -8.33
C PRO A 46 1.01 9.11 -7.12
N THR A 47 1.17 8.08 -6.27
CA THR A 47 1.96 8.15 -5.03
C THR A 47 3.39 8.62 -5.27
N TRP A 48 4.00 8.25 -6.41
CA TRP A 48 5.36 8.62 -6.76
C TRP A 48 5.56 10.10 -7.10
N CYS A 49 4.48 10.85 -7.37
CA CYS A 49 4.55 12.30 -7.59
C CYS A 49 4.68 13.10 -6.28
N VAL A 50 4.51 12.45 -5.12
CA VAL A 50 4.78 13.07 -3.82
C VAL A 50 6.30 13.22 -3.64
N LYS A 51 6.74 14.41 -3.22
CA LYS A 51 8.16 14.72 -2.99
C LYS A 51 8.81 13.65 -2.10
N GLU A 52 10.01 13.23 -2.47
CA GLU A 52 10.71 12.13 -1.80
C GLU A 52 10.93 12.37 -0.30
N ASN A 53 11.29 13.59 0.10
CA ASN A 53 11.48 13.94 1.51
C ASN A 53 10.21 13.77 2.36
N VAL A 54 9.03 13.81 1.73
CA VAL A 54 7.74 13.53 2.39
C VAL A 54 7.43 12.04 2.33
N ARG A 55 7.51 11.42 1.14
CA ARG A 55 7.20 10.00 0.91
C ARG A 55 8.12 9.05 1.70
N CYS A 56 9.41 9.38 1.80
CA CYS A 56 10.44 8.59 2.47
C CYS A 56 10.79 9.13 3.87
N ASN A 57 9.92 9.94 4.48
CA ASN A 57 10.19 10.53 5.79
C ASN A 57 10.25 9.44 6.87
N LYS A 58 11.39 9.35 7.56
CA LYS A 58 11.67 8.34 8.60
C LYS A 58 10.67 8.36 9.76
N LYS A 59 10.00 9.50 10.01
CA LYS A 59 8.95 9.63 11.03
C LYS A 59 7.80 8.64 10.82
N TYR A 60 7.51 8.27 9.57
CA TYR A 60 6.39 7.39 9.23
C TYR A 60 6.81 5.93 9.00
N ILE A 61 8.06 5.56 9.30
CA ILE A 61 8.48 4.16 9.30
C ILE A 61 7.76 3.45 10.45
N PRO A 62 6.93 2.42 10.18
CA PRO A 62 6.21 1.73 11.24
C PRO A 62 7.17 0.99 12.17
N SER A 63 6.80 0.88 13.46
CA SER A 63 7.54 0.02 14.39
C SER A 63 7.34 -1.46 14.06
N GLU A 64 8.20 -2.35 14.57
CA GLU A 64 8.03 -3.80 14.42
C GLU A 64 6.65 -4.27 14.89
N LYS A 65 6.15 -3.69 15.98
CA LYS A 65 4.81 -3.96 16.52
C LYS A 65 3.71 -3.56 15.54
N ASP A 66 3.85 -2.40 14.88
CA ASP A 66 2.89 -1.95 13.87
C ASP A 66 2.94 -2.83 12.62
N LEU A 67 4.14 -3.22 12.18
CA LEU A 67 4.33 -4.13 11.04
C LEU A 67 3.66 -5.49 11.31
N GLU A 68 3.84 -6.07 12.50
CA GLU A 68 3.22 -7.35 12.84
C GLU A 68 1.69 -7.23 12.92
N LYS A 69 1.19 -6.10 13.45
CA LYS A 69 -0.24 -5.78 13.45
C LYS A 69 -0.80 -5.68 12.02
N PHE A 70 -0.11 -4.99 11.11
CA PHE A 70 -0.54 -4.86 9.72
C PHE A 70 -0.53 -6.19 8.99
N LYS A 71 0.55 -6.98 9.16
CA LYS A 71 0.70 -8.32 8.61
C LYS A 71 -0.42 -9.24 9.08
N THR A 72 -0.67 -9.32 10.39
CA THR A 72 -1.74 -10.14 10.96
C THR A 72 -3.12 -9.74 10.41
N LYS A 73 -3.38 -8.42 10.33
CA LYS A 73 -4.63 -7.90 9.78
C LYS A 73 -4.84 -8.28 8.31
N LEU A 74 -3.78 -8.18 7.51
CA LEU A 74 -3.82 -8.54 6.09
C LEU A 74 -3.99 -10.04 5.90
N LEU A 75 -3.22 -10.86 6.63
CA LEU A 75 -3.27 -12.32 6.57
C LEU A 75 -4.66 -12.84 6.93
N ALA A 76 -5.29 -12.29 7.95
CA ALA A 76 -6.66 -12.64 8.34
C ALA A 76 -7.68 -12.39 7.22
N LYS A 77 -7.48 -11.35 6.39
CA LYS A 77 -8.36 -11.08 5.24
C LYS A 77 -8.01 -11.92 4.02
N LEU A 78 -6.74 -12.22 3.81
CA LEU A 78 -6.30 -13.09 2.73
C LEU A 78 -6.84 -14.51 2.90
N ASN A 79 -6.72 -15.08 4.11
CA ASN A 79 -7.23 -16.41 4.46
C ASN A 79 -8.76 -16.53 4.39
N LEU A 80 -9.48 -15.41 4.39
CA LEU A 80 -10.94 -15.39 4.21
C LEU A 80 -11.33 -15.44 2.72
N ILE A 81 -10.41 -15.07 1.82
CA ILE A 81 -10.66 -14.99 0.38
C ILE A 81 -10.24 -16.28 -0.33
N SER A 82 -9.14 -16.90 0.12
CA SER A 82 -8.62 -18.19 -0.37
C SER A 82 -9.41 -19.37 0.18
#